data_AF-A0A9D7H5W7-F1
#
_entry.id   AF-A0A9D7H5W7-F1
#
_cell.length_a   1.000
_cell.length_b   1.000
_cell.length_c   1.000
_cell.angle_alpha   90.00
_cell.angle_beta   90.00
_cell.angle_gamma   90.00
#
_symmetry.space_group_name_H-M   'P 1'
#
loop_
_entity.id
_entity.type
_entity.pdbx_description
1 polymer ?
#
loop_
_entity_poly.entity_id
_entity_poly.type
_entity_poly.pdbx_seq_one_letter_code
_entity_poly.pdbx_strand_id
1 'polypeptide(L)'
;MNPVRAVLLSAISAIFVAAGVLLLVRGEPEQRALAYAVIVFFGACAAIGLMQFTPRERAKLDDDGGLTLRPDKFQSVGLLIGSAGMAVGCFLIAPLAKVDGEGLVSLVGYLGAALFGLGVPLAAWRLFRPEALARVDSEGVRTFGMGAWSLEWREVDAIHELNVSGQTFIVFETRHPNLMHDIPRFALNLSPTRLAAGSFHTLTMELWNNKRRTSA
;
A
#
# COMPACT_ATOMS: atom_id res chain seq x y z
N MET A 1 1.04 -3.03 -8.99
CA MET A 1 0.73 -4.46 -9.19
C MET A 1 -0.11 -4.55 -10.46
N ASN A 2 0.19 -5.48 -11.37
CA ASN A 2 -0.64 -5.62 -12.58
C ASN A 2 -2.07 -5.98 -12.15
N PRO A 3 -3.11 -5.26 -12.59
CA PRO A 3 -4.51 -5.56 -12.23
C PRO A 3 -4.87 -7.02 -12.47
N VAL A 4 -4.29 -7.65 -13.50
CA VAL A 4 -4.48 -9.08 -13.79
C VAL A 4 -4.07 -9.97 -12.62
N ARG A 5 -2.96 -9.67 -11.94
CA ARG A 5 -2.51 -10.45 -10.77
C ARG A 5 -3.44 -10.27 -9.58
N ALA A 6 -3.97 -9.06 -9.38
CA ALA A 6 -4.94 -8.78 -8.31
C ALA A 6 -6.26 -9.55 -8.54
N VAL A 7 -6.76 -9.54 -9.78
CA VAL A 7 -7.95 -10.32 -10.19
C VAL A 7 -7.70 -11.81 -9.98
N LEU A 8 -6.58 -12.33 -10.48
CA LEU A 8 -6.27 -13.76 -10.37
C LEU A 8 -6.17 -14.21 -8.90
N LEU A 9 -5.46 -13.43 -8.07
CA LEU A 9 -5.33 -13.73 -6.64
C LEU A 9 -6.70 -13.73 -5.95
N SER A 10 -7.54 -12.74 -6.25
CA SER A 10 -8.89 -12.63 -5.67
C SER A 10 -9.78 -13.79 -6.11
N ALA A 11 -9.73 -14.16 -7.40
CA ALA A 11 -10.54 -15.24 -7.96
C ALA A 11 -10.13 -16.61 -7.37
N ILE A 12 -8.84 -16.91 -7.33
CA ILE A 12 -8.33 -18.15 -6.71
C ILE A 12 -8.72 -18.20 -5.23
N SER A 13 -8.53 -17.10 -4.51
CA SER A 13 -8.90 -17.03 -3.09
C SER A 13 -10.40 -17.24 -2.88
N ALA A 14 -11.26 -16.70 -3.75
CA ALA A 14 -12.71 -16.91 -3.69
C ALA A 14 -13.10 -18.38 -3.91
N ILE A 15 -12.40 -19.11 -4.78
CA ILE A 15 -12.62 -20.55 -4.97
C ILE A 15 -12.32 -21.32 -3.68
N PHE A 16 -11.21 -21.02 -3.02
CA PHE A 16 -10.87 -21.65 -1.74
C PHE A 16 -11.86 -21.30 -0.63
N VAL A 17 -12.33 -20.05 -0.58
CA VAL A 17 -13.39 -19.64 0.35
C VAL A 17 -14.68 -20.44 0.08
N ALA A 18 -15.09 -20.58 -1.18
CA ALA A 18 -16.27 -21.36 -1.55
C ALA A 18 -16.14 -22.84 -1.17
N ALA A 19 -14.98 -23.44 -1.41
CA ALA A 19 -14.66 -24.80 -0.96
C ALA A 19 -14.74 -24.93 0.57
N GLY A 20 -14.17 -23.96 1.29
CA GLY A 20 -14.28 -23.88 2.75
C GLY A 20 -15.72 -23.78 3.23
N VAL A 21 -16.56 -22.93 2.60
CA VAL A 21 -17.99 -22.83 2.94
C VAL A 21 -18.72 -24.17 2.71
N LEU A 22 -18.40 -24.86 1.62
CA LEU A 22 -18.98 -26.18 1.34
C LEU A 22 -18.58 -27.22 2.40
N LEU A 23 -17.31 -27.24 2.81
CA LEU A 23 -16.82 -28.07 3.91
C LEU A 23 -17.46 -27.68 5.25
N LEU A 24 -17.76 -26.41 5.47
CA LEU A 24 -18.43 -25.98 6.69
C LEU A 24 -19.87 -26.52 6.77
N VAL A 25 -20.58 -26.56 5.64
CA VAL A 25 -21.98 -27.03 5.56
C VAL A 25 -22.08 -28.56 5.59
N ARG A 26 -21.19 -29.26 4.86
CA ARG A 26 -21.29 -30.71 4.64
C ARG A 26 -20.26 -31.55 5.40
N GLY A 27 -19.23 -30.92 5.92
CA GLY A 27 -18.11 -31.61 6.55
C GLY A 27 -18.39 -32.09 7.96
N GLU A 28 -17.62 -33.11 8.32
CA GLU A 28 -17.52 -33.64 9.68
C GLU A 28 -16.96 -32.59 10.65
N PRO A 29 -17.15 -32.74 11.97
CA PRO A 29 -16.73 -31.74 12.96
C PRO A 29 -15.26 -31.33 12.84
N GLU A 30 -14.37 -32.28 12.53
CA GLU A 30 -12.94 -32.04 12.35
C GLU A 30 -12.66 -31.19 11.08
N GLN A 31 -13.38 -31.48 9.99
CA GLN A 31 -13.28 -30.74 8.74
C GLN A 31 -13.81 -29.31 8.85
N ARG A 32 -14.73 -29.04 9.79
CA ARG A 32 -15.27 -27.69 10.02
C ARG A 32 -14.21 -26.75 10.60
N ALA A 33 -13.32 -27.25 11.47
CA ALA A 33 -12.21 -26.45 11.99
C ALA A 33 -11.26 -26.01 10.87
N LEU A 34 -10.90 -26.94 9.98
CA LEU A 34 -10.13 -26.66 8.78
C LEU A 34 -10.85 -25.68 7.85
N ALA A 35 -12.17 -25.86 7.65
CA ALA A 35 -12.99 -24.98 6.84
C ALA A 35 -12.96 -23.52 7.32
N TYR A 36 -13.10 -23.29 8.63
CA TYR A 36 -12.95 -21.94 9.19
C TYR A 36 -11.58 -21.34 8.89
N ALA A 37 -10.52 -22.12 9.06
CA ALA A 37 -9.17 -21.63 8.83
C ALA A 37 -8.94 -21.25 7.35
N VAL A 38 -9.41 -22.08 6.42
CA VAL A 38 -9.36 -21.82 4.97
C VAL A 38 -10.18 -20.57 4.62
N ILE A 39 -11.42 -20.47 5.11
CA ILE A 39 -12.29 -19.31 4.85
C ILE A 39 -11.63 -18.02 5.34
N VAL A 40 -11.10 -18.02 6.57
CA VAL A 40 -10.50 -16.82 7.17
C VAL A 40 -9.21 -16.44 6.43
N PHE A 41 -8.33 -17.41 6.15
CA PHE A 41 -7.07 -17.16 5.46
C PHE A 41 -7.28 -16.65 4.02
N PHE A 42 -8.01 -17.42 3.21
CA PHE A 42 -8.24 -17.05 1.81
C PHE A 42 -9.22 -15.90 1.67
N GLY A 43 -10.18 -15.73 2.59
CA GLY A 43 -11.04 -14.56 2.66
C GLY A 43 -10.25 -13.27 2.87
N ALA A 44 -9.24 -13.31 3.75
CA ALA A 44 -8.32 -12.18 3.94
C ALA A 44 -7.53 -11.86 2.66
N CYS A 45 -7.02 -12.86 1.95
CA CYS A 45 -6.33 -12.69 0.67
C CYS A 45 -7.25 -12.08 -0.41
N ALA A 46 -8.49 -12.58 -0.51
CA ALA A 46 -9.49 -12.05 -1.44
C ALA A 46 -9.82 -10.58 -1.12
N ALA A 47 -10.01 -10.25 0.17
CA ALA A 47 -10.29 -8.89 0.61
C ALA A 47 -9.14 -7.92 0.24
N ILE A 48 -7.89 -8.31 0.47
CA ILE A 48 -6.72 -7.52 0.06
C ILE A 48 -6.67 -7.32 -1.46
N GLY A 49 -6.98 -8.37 -2.22
CA GLY A 49 -7.06 -8.29 -3.68
C GLY A 49 -8.14 -7.31 -4.15
N LEU A 50 -9.33 -7.35 -3.53
CA LEU A 50 -10.43 -6.42 -3.81
C LEU A 50 -10.10 -4.97 -3.44
N MET A 51 -9.36 -4.75 -2.36
CA MET A 51 -8.90 -3.43 -1.94
C MET A 51 -7.88 -2.80 -2.90
N GLN A 52 -7.39 -3.55 -3.90
CA GLN A 52 -6.59 -2.92 -4.97
C GLN A 52 -7.44 -2.15 -5.96
N PHE A 53 -8.74 -2.44 -6.04
CA PHE A 53 -9.69 -1.71 -6.87
C PHE A 53 -10.29 -0.52 -6.14
N THR A 54 -10.15 -0.44 -4.81
CA THR A 54 -10.57 0.76 -4.09
C THR A 54 -9.70 1.93 -4.48
N PRO A 55 -10.33 3.08 -4.76
CA PRO A 55 -9.61 4.30 -5.11
C PRO A 55 -8.74 4.79 -3.97
N ARG A 56 -7.54 5.27 -4.30
CA ARG A 56 -6.56 5.75 -3.31
C ARG A 56 -6.54 7.26 -3.29
N GLU A 57 -7.05 7.85 -2.21
CA GLU A 57 -6.92 9.28 -1.96
C GLU A 57 -5.65 9.53 -1.15
N ARG A 58 -4.56 9.90 -1.82
CA ARG A 58 -3.28 10.16 -1.13
C ARG A 58 -2.92 11.62 -1.00
N ALA A 59 -3.48 12.54 -1.79
CA ALA A 59 -3.17 13.96 -1.63
C ALA A 59 -4.38 14.73 -1.07
N LYS A 60 -4.10 15.63 -0.13
CA LYS A 60 -5.08 16.49 0.52
C LYS A 60 -4.43 17.86 0.78
N LEU A 61 -5.19 18.93 0.61
CA LEU A 61 -4.78 20.25 1.09
C LEU A 61 -4.70 20.23 2.63
N ASP A 62 -3.61 20.73 3.17
CA ASP A 62 -3.47 21.04 4.60
C ASP A 62 -4.01 22.43 4.91
N ASP A 63 -4.10 22.76 6.20
CA ASP A 63 -4.71 24.01 6.68
C ASP A 63 -3.87 25.25 6.32
N ASP A 64 -2.57 25.06 6.01
CA ASP A 64 -1.68 26.13 5.54
C ASP A 64 -1.71 26.28 4.01
N GLY A 65 -2.58 25.54 3.31
CA GLY A 65 -2.69 25.55 1.85
C GLY A 65 -1.62 24.72 1.12
N GLY A 66 -0.81 23.94 1.85
CA GLY A 66 0.13 22.98 1.28
C GLY A 66 -0.56 21.70 0.81
N LEU A 67 -0.05 21.10 -0.25
CA LEU A 67 -0.51 19.82 -0.77
C LEU A 67 0.27 18.69 -0.11
N THR A 68 -0.36 18.01 0.85
CA THR A 68 0.26 16.92 1.60
C THR A 68 -0.13 15.56 1.00
N LEU A 69 0.87 14.76 0.65
CA LEU A 69 0.74 13.35 0.32
C LEU A 69 0.75 12.51 1.61
N ARG A 70 -0.31 11.75 1.87
CA ARG A 70 -0.46 10.84 3.01
C ARG A 70 -0.71 9.40 2.55
N PRO A 71 -0.35 8.39 3.35
CA PRO A 71 -0.75 7.02 3.10
C PRO A 71 -2.28 6.90 3.07
N ASP A 72 -2.79 6.05 2.19
CA ASP A 72 -4.22 5.77 2.13
C ASP A 72 -4.64 4.94 3.36
N LYS A 73 -5.53 5.52 4.18
CA LYS A 73 -6.07 4.86 5.38
C LYS A 73 -6.77 3.54 5.04
N PHE A 74 -7.50 3.48 3.92
CA PHE A 74 -8.18 2.26 3.52
C PHE A 74 -7.19 1.14 3.20
N GLN A 75 -6.08 1.47 2.55
CA GLN A 75 -5.01 0.52 2.30
C GLN A 75 -4.37 0.03 3.61
N SER A 76 -4.18 0.91 4.61
CA SER A 76 -3.65 0.52 5.92
C SER A 76 -4.61 -0.38 6.70
N VAL A 77 -5.91 -0.04 6.73
CA VAL A 77 -6.96 -0.90 7.33
C VAL A 77 -7.01 -2.25 6.62
N GLY A 78 -6.92 -2.25 5.29
CA GLY A 78 -6.90 -3.46 4.50
C GLY A 78 -5.72 -4.37 4.80
N LEU A 79 -4.53 -3.79 4.93
CA LEU A 79 -3.34 -4.53 5.35
C LEU A 79 -3.49 -5.10 6.76
N LEU A 80 -4.10 -4.35 7.68
CA LEU A 80 -4.35 -4.79 9.06
C LEU A 80 -5.32 -5.97 9.12
N ILE A 81 -6.47 -5.86 8.45
CA ILE A 81 -7.48 -6.93 8.39
C ILE A 81 -6.89 -8.16 7.69
N GLY A 82 -6.19 -7.93 6.58
CA GLY A 82 -5.52 -8.96 5.81
C GLY A 82 -4.49 -9.75 6.61
N SER A 83 -3.58 -9.05 7.30
CA SER A 83 -2.56 -9.69 8.12
C SER A 83 -3.16 -10.42 9.33
N ALA A 84 -4.16 -9.82 9.98
CA ALA A 84 -4.86 -10.46 11.10
C ALA A 84 -5.59 -11.74 10.66
N GLY A 85 -6.33 -11.69 9.56
CA GLY A 85 -7.03 -12.86 9.02
C GLY A 85 -6.07 -13.97 8.63
N MET A 86 -4.97 -13.64 7.92
CA MET A 86 -3.95 -14.64 7.58
C MET A 86 -3.29 -15.24 8.83
N ALA A 87 -2.97 -14.41 9.84
CA ALA A 87 -2.36 -14.89 11.08
C ALA A 87 -3.28 -15.88 11.82
N VAL A 88 -4.56 -15.54 11.95
CA VAL A 88 -5.57 -16.40 12.57
C VAL A 88 -5.75 -17.69 11.78
N GLY A 89 -5.85 -17.62 10.46
CA GLY A 89 -5.96 -18.81 9.60
C GLY A 89 -4.76 -19.74 9.76
N CYS A 90 -3.53 -19.21 9.74
CA CYS A 90 -2.32 -19.96 10.00
C CYS A 90 -2.30 -20.59 11.40
N PHE A 91 -2.71 -19.84 12.43
CA PHE A 91 -2.76 -20.33 13.80
C PHE A 91 -3.78 -21.45 14.01
N LEU A 92 -4.88 -21.45 13.26
CA LEU A 92 -5.88 -22.52 13.27
C LEU A 92 -5.40 -23.79 12.55
N ILE A 93 -4.65 -23.65 11.45
CA ILE A 93 -4.12 -24.79 10.68
C ILE A 93 -2.95 -25.47 11.40
N ALA A 94 -2.06 -24.69 12.01
CA ALA A 94 -0.82 -25.19 12.61
C ALA A 94 -1.00 -26.34 13.62
N PRO A 95 -1.93 -26.29 14.60
CA PRO A 95 -2.14 -27.39 15.53
C PRO A 95 -2.80 -28.60 14.87
N LEU A 96 -3.75 -28.40 13.94
CA LEU A 96 -4.42 -29.50 13.23
C LEU A 96 -3.41 -30.33 12.44
N ALA A 97 -2.58 -29.67 11.63
CA ALA A 97 -1.51 -30.31 10.88
C ALA A 97 -0.53 -31.09 11.78
N LYS A 98 -0.32 -30.63 13.02
CA LYS A 98 0.54 -31.35 13.98
C LYS A 98 -0.09 -32.66 14.45
N VAL A 99 -1.40 -32.68 14.67
CA VAL A 99 -2.14 -33.89 15.07
C VAL A 99 -2.11 -34.92 13.94
N ASP A 100 -2.22 -34.47 12.69
CA ASP A 100 -2.22 -35.34 11.51
C ASP A 100 -0.82 -35.86 11.11
N GLY A 101 0.22 -35.52 11.87
CA GLY A 101 1.60 -35.93 11.61
C GLY A 101 2.31 -35.11 10.52
N GLU A 102 1.67 -34.05 10.01
CA GLU A 102 2.22 -33.15 9.00
C GLU A 102 3.12 -32.06 9.62
N GLY A 103 4.26 -32.50 10.19
CA GLY A 103 5.18 -31.62 10.93
C GLY A 103 5.65 -30.38 10.14
N LEU A 104 5.86 -30.51 8.83
CA LEU A 104 6.26 -29.40 7.97
C LEU A 104 5.13 -28.38 7.79
N VAL A 105 3.89 -28.83 7.58
CA VAL A 105 2.72 -27.94 7.43
C VAL A 105 2.44 -27.21 8.74
N SER A 106 2.58 -27.90 9.88
CA SER A 106 2.49 -27.28 11.19
C SER A 106 3.55 -26.19 11.41
N LEU A 107 4.81 -26.46 11.06
CA LEU A 107 5.89 -25.49 11.14
C LEU A 107 5.61 -24.25 10.28
N VAL A 108 5.18 -24.45 9.02
CA VAL A 108 4.80 -23.36 8.12
C VAL A 108 3.62 -22.57 8.68
N GLY A 109 2.63 -23.23 9.27
CA GLY A 109 1.51 -22.60 9.95
C GLY A 109 1.96 -21.70 11.09
N TYR A 110 2.80 -22.18 12.01
CA TYR A 110 3.31 -21.34 13.10
C TYR A 110 4.18 -20.18 12.61
N LEU A 111 5.05 -20.42 11.62
CA LEU A 111 5.88 -19.38 11.04
C LEU A 111 5.02 -18.30 10.36
N GLY A 112 4.03 -18.72 9.58
CA GLY A 112 3.05 -17.81 8.96
C GLY A 112 2.29 -17.00 10.01
N ALA A 113 1.78 -17.66 11.06
CA ALA A 113 1.08 -16.99 12.15
C ALA A 113 1.97 -15.94 12.84
N ALA A 114 3.26 -16.24 13.07
CA ALA A 114 4.20 -15.29 13.64
C ALA A 114 4.47 -14.11 12.69
N LEU A 115 4.77 -14.37 11.41
CA LEU A 115 5.08 -13.33 10.44
C LEU A 115 3.89 -12.40 10.16
N PHE A 116 2.71 -12.97 9.90
CA PHE A 116 1.50 -12.19 9.69
C PHE A 116 1.02 -11.53 10.99
N GLY A 117 1.17 -12.23 12.12
CA GLY A 117 0.83 -11.73 13.46
C GLY A 117 1.67 -10.52 13.86
N LEU A 118 2.98 -10.52 13.56
CA LEU A 118 3.86 -9.34 13.73
C LEU A 118 3.49 -8.20 12.77
N GLY A 119 2.91 -8.52 11.62
CA GLY A 119 2.36 -7.54 10.69
C GLY A 119 1.17 -6.75 11.27
N VAL A 120 0.38 -7.34 12.18
CA VAL A 120 -0.78 -6.69 12.81
C VAL A 120 -0.39 -5.46 13.64
N PRO A 121 0.49 -5.52 14.66
CA PRO A 121 0.88 -4.35 15.44
C PRO A 121 1.59 -3.31 14.58
N LEU A 122 2.36 -3.71 13.56
CA LEU A 122 3.00 -2.78 12.63
C LEU A 122 1.96 -2.04 11.76
N ALA A 123 0.97 -2.76 11.24
CA ALA A 123 -0.12 -2.16 10.47
C ALA A 123 -0.99 -1.25 11.35
N ALA A 124 -1.27 -1.64 12.59
CA ALA A 124 -1.98 -0.83 13.56
C ALA A 124 -1.21 0.44 13.91
N TRP A 125 0.10 0.32 14.19
CA TRP A 125 0.98 1.47 14.43
C TRP A 125 0.92 2.48 13.27
N ARG A 126 1.04 1.99 12.03
CA ARG A 126 0.93 2.83 10.82
C ARG A 126 -0.45 3.46 10.64
N LEU A 127 -1.50 2.75 11.02
CA LEU A 127 -2.88 3.25 10.94
C LEU A 127 -3.10 4.41 11.92
N PHE A 128 -2.56 4.34 13.13
CA PHE A 128 -2.69 5.39 14.16
C PHE A 128 -1.68 6.54 13.99
N ARG A 129 -0.59 6.32 13.26
CA ARG A 129 0.41 7.34 12.95
C ARG A 129 0.59 7.48 11.43
N PRO A 130 -0.39 8.07 10.72
CA PRO A 130 -0.25 8.34 9.30
C PRO A 130 0.74 9.48 9.11
N GLU A 131 2.03 9.16 9.02
CA GLU A 131 3.07 10.10 8.66
C GLU A 131 2.83 10.59 7.22
N ALA A 132 2.95 11.90 7.01
CA ALA A 132 2.96 12.45 5.66
C ALA A 132 4.12 11.83 4.88
N LEU A 133 3.90 11.47 3.62
CA LEU A 133 4.95 10.96 2.72
C LEU A 133 5.70 12.13 2.08
N ALA A 134 4.96 13.17 1.71
CA ALA A 134 5.53 14.39 1.18
C ALA A 134 4.59 15.58 1.41
N ARG A 135 5.14 16.78 1.35
CA ARG A 135 4.42 18.05 1.35
C ARG A 135 4.97 18.92 0.22
N VAL A 136 4.08 19.53 -0.54
CA VAL A 136 4.36 20.52 -1.56
C VAL A 136 3.69 21.82 -1.14
N ASP A 137 4.44 22.87 -0.85
CA ASP A 137 3.92 24.12 -0.31
C ASP A 137 4.58 25.35 -0.97
N SER A 138 4.44 26.53 -0.38
CA SER A 138 4.99 27.78 -0.92
C SER A 138 6.53 27.89 -0.83
N GLU A 139 7.18 27.05 -0.03
CA GLU A 139 8.64 27.03 0.12
C GLU A 139 9.26 26.05 -0.87
N GLY A 140 8.61 24.90 -1.08
CA GLY A 140 9.12 23.89 -1.99
C GLY A 140 8.45 22.54 -1.82
N VAL A 141 9.26 21.50 -1.98
CA VAL A 141 8.85 20.10 -1.85
C VAL A 141 9.68 19.43 -0.77
N ARG A 142 9.02 18.79 0.19
CA ARG A 142 9.67 18.03 1.25
C ARG A 142 9.09 16.63 1.32
N THR A 143 9.94 15.61 1.33
CA THR A 143 9.55 14.22 1.62
C THR A 143 9.91 13.86 3.04
N PHE A 144 9.22 12.86 3.59
CA PHE A 144 9.47 12.36 4.94
C PHE A 144 9.75 10.85 4.94
N GLY A 145 10.43 10.39 5.98
CA GLY A 145 10.81 8.99 6.14
C GLY A 145 12.23 8.68 5.67
N MET A 146 12.48 7.41 5.36
CA MET A 146 13.81 6.93 4.98
C MET A 146 14.16 7.42 3.56
N GLY A 147 15.26 8.16 3.43
CA GLY A 147 15.62 8.82 2.18
C GLY A 147 14.89 10.14 1.94
N ALA A 148 14.38 10.77 3.00
CA ALA A 148 13.79 12.10 2.96
C ALA A 148 14.74 13.11 2.30
N TRP A 149 14.15 14.00 1.50
CA TRP A 149 14.81 15.10 0.83
C TRP A 149 13.90 16.32 0.84
N SER A 150 14.51 17.49 0.73
CA SER A 150 13.81 18.76 0.62
C SER A 150 14.40 19.50 -0.57
N LEU A 151 13.55 20.17 -1.34
CA LEU A 151 13.93 20.92 -2.51
C LEU A 151 13.18 22.25 -2.47
N GLU A 152 13.90 23.36 -2.46
CA GLU A 152 13.28 24.67 -2.52
C GLU A 152 12.91 25.02 -3.97
N TRP A 153 11.86 25.82 -4.17
CA TRP A 153 11.44 26.20 -5.53
C TRP A 153 12.52 26.90 -6.35
N ARG A 154 13.46 27.60 -5.71
CA ARG A 154 14.59 28.27 -6.36
C ARG A 154 15.60 27.29 -6.97
N GLU A 155 15.62 26.05 -6.48
CA GLU A 155 16.51 24.97 -6.93
C GLU A 155 15.89 24.17 -8.08
N VAL A 156 14.58 24.36 -8.33
CA VAL A 156 13.81 23.68 -9.38
C VAL A 156 13.90 24.47 -10.69
N ASP A 157 14.54 23.87 -11.68
CA ASP A 157 14.64 24.44 -13.02
C ASP A 157 13.44 24.05 -13.90
N ALA A 158 12.97 22.81 -13.75
CA ALA A 158 11.83 22.28 -14.48
C ALA A 158 11.06 21.22 -13.66
N ILE A 159 9.77 21.08 -13.97
CA ILE A 159 8.89 20.05 -13.43
C ILE A 159 8.28 19.31 -14.61
N HIS A 160 8.32 17.98 -14.60
CA HIS A 160 7.70 17.18 -15.64
C HIS A 160 7.13 15.88 -15.09
N GLU A 161 6.16 15.32 -15.82
CA GLU A 161 5.60 14.01 -15.52
C GLU A 161 6.40 12.91 -16.22
N LEU A 162 6.73 11.85 -15.47
CA LEU A 162 7.39 10.66 -15.98
C LEU A 162 6.51 9.43 -15.69
N ASN A 163 6.24 8.61 -16.71
CA ASN A 163 5.49 7.36 -16.55
C ASN A 163 6.42 6.16 -16.70
N VAL A 164 6.63 5.40 -15.62
CA VAL A 164 7.48 4.19 -15.60
C VAL A 164 6.66 3.00 -15.15
N SER A 165 6.54 1.97 -16.00
CA SER A 165 5.82 0.73 -15.67
C SER A 165 4.38 0.94 -15.17
N GLY A 166 3.66 1.90 -15.76
CA GLY A 166 2.29 2.25 -15.37
C GLY A 166 2.19 3.03 -14.06
N GLN A 167 3.32 3.55 -13.56
CA GLN A 167 3.37 4.47 -12.44
C GLN A 167 3.74 5.87 -12.91
N THR A 168 2.96 6.87 -12.49
CA THR A 168 3.22 8.29 -12.74
C THR A 168 4.06 8.87 -11.61
N PHE A 169 5.10 9.60 -12.01
CA PHE A 169 6.01 10.35 -11.15
C PHE A 169 6.00 11.81 -11.55
N ILE A 170 6.07 12.71 -10.56
CA ILE A 170 6.50 14.10 -10.82
C ILE A 170 7.98 14.17 -10.54
N VAL A 171 8.73 14.60 -11.54
CA VAL A 171 10.18 14.79 -11.48
C VAL A 171 10.47 16.28 -11.32
N PHE A 172 11.32 16.60 -10.36
CA PHE A 172 11.85 17.93 -10.14
C PHE A 172 13.30 17.97 -10.65
N GLU A 173 13.51 18.68 -11.75
CA GLU A 173 14.83 18.86 -12.34
C GLU A 173 15.54 20.04 -11.68
N THR A 174 16.84 19.86 -11.39
CA THR A 174 17.67 20.81 -10.65
C THR A 174 18.96 21.10 -11.41
N ARG A 175 19.55 22.28 -11.25
CA ARG A 175 20.77 22.75 -11.97
C ARG A 175 21.95 21.79 -11.91
N HIS A 176 22.02 20.98 -10.86
CA HIS A 176 23.05 19.95 -10.67
C HIS A 176 22.40 18.57 -10.71
N PRO A 177 22.18 18.00 -11.92
CA PRO A 177 21.57 16.68 -12.05
C PRO A 177 22.53 15.64 -11.47
N ASN A 178 22.22 15.15 -10.26
CA ASN A 178 22.89 14.02 -9.65
C ASN A 178 22.27 12.73 -10.22
N LEU A 179 22.66 12.38 -11.44
CA LEU A 179 22.25 11.16 -12.15
C LEU A 179 23.01 9.95 -11.58
N MET A 180 22.58 9.44 -10.43
CA MET A 180 23.14 8.18 -9.91
C MET A 180 22.32 6.93 -10.23
N HIS A 181 21.07 7.04 -10.74
CA HIS A 181 20.26 5.89 -11.16
C HIS A 181 19.22 6.31 -12.22
N ASP A 182 18.60 5.34 -12.91
CA ASP A 182 17.56 5.52 -13.96
C ASP A 182 16.30 6.28 -13.49
N ILE A 183 16.19 6.58 -12.19
CA ILE A 183 15.14 7.42 -11.62
C ILE A 183 15.79 8.70 -11.07
N PRO A 184 15.35 9.89 -11.50
CA PRO A 184 15.87 11.15 -10.98
C PRO A 184 15.66 11.22 -9.47
N ARG A 185 16.70 11.68 -8.74
CA ARG A 185 16.76 11.69 -7.26
C ARG A 185 15.55 12.37 -6.62
N PHE A 186 14.98 13.38 -7.29
CA PHE A 186 13.83 14.16 -6.82
C PHE A 186 12.59 13.78 -7.63
N ALA A 187 12.02 12.62 -7.33
CA ALA A 187 10.78 12.15 -7.94
C ALA A 187 9.74 11.80 -6.87
N LEU A 188 8.51 12.29 -7.05
CA LEU A 188 7.35 11.93 -6.24
C LEU A 188 6.48 10.93 -6.99
N ASN A 189 6.27 9.75 -6.42
CA ASN A 189 5.37 8.75 -6.99
C ASN A 189 3.90 9.11 -6.70
N LEU A 190 3.13 9.37 -7.75
CA LEU A 190 1.72 9.73 -7.69
C LEU A 190 0.76 8.56 -7.92
N SER A 191 1.25 7.32 -8.04
CA SER A 191 0.45 6.21 -8.54
C SER A 191 -0.41 5.51 -7.48
N PRO A 192 -1.69 5.25 -7.76
CA PRO A 192 -2.68 6.10 -8.44
C PRO A 192 -3.39 6.96 -7.39
N THR A 193 -3.06 8.24 -7.32
CA THR A 193 -3.80 9.21 -6.53
C THR A 193 -5.11 9.57 -7.23
N ARG A 194 -6.21 9.67 -6.48
CA ARG A 194 -7.52 10.07 -7.01
C ARG A 194 -7.71 11.57 -7.19
N LEU A 195 -6.82 12.40 -6.65
CA LEU A 195 -6.58 13.68 -7.29
C LEU A 195 -6.09 13.31 -8.68
N ALA A 196 -6.91 13.57 -9.72
CA ALA A 196 -6.53 13.32 -11.10
C ALA A 196 -5.07 13.75 -11.22
N ALA A 197 -4.16 12.90 -11.70
CA ALA A 197 -2.72 13.22 -11.69
C ALA A 197 -2.46 14.62 -12.28
N GLY A 198 -3.28 15.01 -13.27
CA GLY A 198 -3.38 16.37 -13.79
C GLY A 198 -3.63 17.44 -12.72
N SER A 199 -4.55 17.27 -11.77
CA SER A 199 -4.75 18.20 -10.65
C SER A 199 -3.56 18.32 -9.71
N PHE A 200 -2.85 17.24 -9.36
CA PHE A 200 -1.68 17.35 -8.47
C PHE A 200 -0.51 18.04 -9.19
N HIS A 201 -0.23 17.65 -10.44
CA HIS A 201 0.79 18.30 -11.26
C HIS A 201 0.44 19.76 -11.54
N THR A 202 -0.80 20.08 -11.91
CA THR A 202 -1.27 21.45 -12.12
C THR A 202 -1.12 22.29 -10.86
N LEU A 203 -1.51 21.80 -9.68
CA LEU A 203 -1.35 22.52 -8.42
C LEU A 203 0.12 22.74 -8.06
N THR A 204 0.97 21.71 -8.28
CA THR A 204 2.42 21.81 -8.08
C THR A 204 3.03 22.87 -9.01
N MET A 205 2.63 22.87 -10.28
CA MET A 205 3.04 23.86 -11.28
C MET A 205 2.56 25.27 -10.93
N GLU A 206 1.34 25.41 -10.40
CA GLU A 206 0.79 26.68 -9.97
C GLU A 206 1.59 27.28 -8.81
N LEU A 207 1.90 26.48 -7.78
CA LEU A 207 2.75 26.90 -6.66
C LEU A 207 4.14 27.34 -7.13
N TRP A 208 4.75 26.56 -8.03
CA TRP A 208 6.06 26.89 -8.59
C TRP A 208 6.05 28.17 -9.44
N ASN A 209 5.06 28.32 -10.32
CA ASN A 209 4.92 29.51 -11.18
C ASN A 209 4.67 30.78 -10.36
N ASN A 210 3.83 30.69 -9.32
CA ASN A 210 3.58 31.80 -8.42
C ASN A 210 4.87 32.23 -7.71
N LYS A 211 5.69 31.27 -7.25
CA LYS A 211 6.98 31.57 -6.62
C LYS A 211 7.98 32.23 -7.58
N ARG A 212 8.04 31.79 -8.84
CA ARG A 212 8.90 32.40 -9.87
C ARG A 212 8.50 33.85 -10.14
N ARG A 213 7.20 34.15 -10.22
CA ARG A 213 6.70 35.52 -10.46
C ARG A 213 7.04 36.46 -9.31
N THR A 214 7.02 36.00 -8.06
CA THR A 214 7.35 36.83 -6.90
C THR A 214 8.85 37.06 -6.70
N SER A 215 9.69 36.26 -7.35
CA SER A 215 11.16 36.30 -7.19
C SER A 215 11.87 37.03 -8.33
N ALA A 216 11.13 37.46 -9.36
CA ALA A 216 11.61 38.19 -10.54
C ALA A 216 11.34 39.69 -10.37
#